data_AF-A0A350G612-F1
#
_entry.id   AF-A0A350G612-F1
#
_cell.length_a   1.000
_cell.length_b   1.000
_cell.length_c   1.000
_cell.angle_alpha   90.00
_cell.angle_beta   90.00
_cell.angle_gamma   90.00
#
_symmetry.space_group_name_H-M   'P 1'
#
loop_
_entity.id
_entity.type
_entity.pdbx_description
1 polymer ?
#
loop_
_entity_poly.entity_id
_entity_poly.type
_entity_poly.pdbx_seq_one_letter_code
_entity_poly.pdbx_strand_id
1 'polypeptide(L)'
;MTENKDHASVKIHPPVLLLLHLGVVYLLNRFIPIPFALPGYMEWLGYGIVLSGLGIAFSAMVYFAVKKTTVDPHGSVSTIITEGPYRFSRNPIYLGLLSVLVGTPLVLGSMWGGVMGIVFIITMNHLVIKHEEVYLEKKFGDVYTSYKSRVRRWI
;
A
#
# COMPACT_ATOMS: atom_id res chain seq x y z
N MET A 1 32.99 -6.63 9.60
CA MET A 1 32.39 -6.68 8.25
C MET A 1 30.91 -6.99 8.43
N THR A 2 30.06 -5.96 8.48
CA THR A 2 28.60 -6.16 8.59
C THR A 2 28.11 -6.66 7.25
N GLU A 3 27.66 -7.91 7.23
CA GLU A 3 26.92 -8.55 6.14
C GLU A 3 25.89 -7.56 5.59
N ASN A 4 26.11 -7.07 4.36
CA ASN A 4 25.24 -6.08 3.75
C ASN A 4 23.97 -6.81 3.31
N LYS A 5 22.97 -6.89 4.21
CA LYS A 5 21.69 -7.55 3.97
C LYS A 5 21.07 -7.00 2.69
N ASP A 6 20.92 -7.85 1.67
CA ASP A 6 20.35 -7.50 0.36
C ASP A 6 18.82 -7.51 0.41
N HIS A 7 18.26 -6.77 1.36
CA HIS A 7 16.82 -6.57 1.49
C HIS A 7 16.53 -5.26 2.23
N ALA A 8 15.30 -4.77 2.10
CA ALA A 8 14.90 -3.57 2.80
C ALA A 8 14.86 -3.81 4.32
N SER A 9 15.21 -2.80 5.12
CA SER A 9 15.16 -2.86 6.59
C SER A 9 13.75 -2.58 7.14
N VAL A 10 12.74 -3.14 6.47
CA VAL A 10 11.33 -3.03 6.86
C VAL A 10 11.09 -3.93 8.07
N LYS A 11 10.53 -3.36 9.15
CA LYS A 11 10.23 -4.11 10.39
C LYS A 11 8.81 -4.70 10.41
N ILE A 12 7.90 -4.13 9.64
CA ILE A 12 6.47 -4.47 9.66
C ILE A 12 6.02 -4.75 8.24
N HIS A 13 5.48 -5.95 8.00
CA HIS A 13 4.94 -6.30 6.70
C HIS A 13 3.69 -5.45 6.37
N PRO A 14 3.54 -4.96 5.13
CA PRO A 14 2.40 -4.13 4.73
C PRO A 14 1.01 -4.73 5.03
N PRO A 15 0.75 -6.04 4.82
CA PRO A 15 -0.52 -6.65 5.21
C PRO A 15 -0.80 -6.59 6.72
N VAL A 16 0.24 -6.71 7.55
CA VAL A 16 0.08 -6.58 9.02
C VAL A 16 -0.34 -5.16 9.37
N LEU A 17 0.27 -4.15 8.74
CA LEU A 17 -0.12 -2.76 8.95
C LEU A 17 -1.57 -2.50 8.53
N LEU A 18 -2.02 -3.09 7.41
CA LEU A 18 -3.42 -3.01 6.97
C LEU A 18 -4.36 -3.63 8.02
N LEU A 19 -4.07 -4.85 8.48
CA LEU A 19 -4.89 -5.55 9.48
C LEU A 19 -4.96 -4.78 10.81
N LEU A 20 -3.85 -4.17 11.24
CA LEU A 20 -3.84 -3.30 12.42
C LEU A 20 -4.78 -2.10 12.25
N HIS A 21 -4.71 -1.41 11.10
CA HIS A 21 -5.60 -0.27 10.85
C HIS A 21 -7.07 -0.70 10.76
N LEU A 22 -7.38 -1.81 10.10
CA LEU A 22 -8.74 -2.38 10.06
C LEU A 22 -9.23 -2.75 11.46
N GLY A 23 -8.36 -3.29 12.31
CA GLY A 23 -8.66 -3.57 13.71
C GLY A 23 -9.01 -2.30 14.48
N VAL A 24 -8.23 -1.21 14.30
CA VAL A 24 -8.55 0.08 14.93
C VAL A 24 -9.85 0.65 14.39
N VAL A 25 -10.11 0.57 13.08
CA VAL A 25 -11.40 1.01 12.50
C VAL A 25 -12.55 0.22 13.11
N TYR A 26 -12.42 -1.10 13.26
CA TYR A 26 -13.44 -1.93 13.90
C TYR A 26 -13.70 -1.49 15.34
N LEU A 27 -12.65 -1.23 16.13
CA LEU A 27 -12.79 -0.74 17.51
C LEU A 27 -13.44 0.64 17.54
N LEU A 28 -13.04 1.57 16.65
CA LEU A 28 -13.65 2.89 16.54
C LEU A 28 -15.13 2.80 16.17
N ASN A 29 -15.49 1.94 15.22
CA ASN A 29 -16.89 1.69 14.87
C ASN A 29 -17.69 1.15 16.05
N ARG A 30 -17.07 0.29 16.87
CA ARG A 30 -17.74 -0.36 18.00
C ARG A 30 -17.97 0.58 19.18
N PHE A 31 -16.99 1.42 19.50
CA PHE A 31 -17.00 2.25 20.71
C PHE A 31 -17.33 3.72 20.45
N ILE A 32 -17.07 4.21 19.24
CA ILE A 32 -17.28 5.61 18.82
C ILE A 32 -17.99 5.60 17.45
N PRO A 33 -19.23 5.06 17.37
CA PRO A 33 -19.99 5.08 16.13
C PRO A 33 -20.26 6.53 15.74
N ILE A 34 -19.98 6.88 14.49
CA ILE A 34 -20.34 8.19 13.94
C ILE A 34 -21.86 8.14 13.72
N PRO A 35 -22.67 9.01 14.35
CA PRO A 35 -24.14 8.94 14.33
C PRO A 35 -24.74 9.45 13.01
N PHE A 36 -24.07 9.20 11.89
CA PHE A 36 -24.49 9.63 10.56
C PHE A 36 -24.86 8.40 9.73
N ALA A 37 -26.13 8.31 9.32
CA ALA A 37 -26.57 7.27 8.40
C ALA A 37 -25.99 7.55 7.01
N LEU A 38 -25.08 6.69 6.56
CA LEU A 38 -24.60 6.76 5.18
C LEU A 38 -25.74 6.37 4.22
N PRO A 39 -25.94 7.12 3.11
CA PRO A 39 -26.87 6.71 2.08
C PRO A 39 -26.51 5.32 1.51
N GLY A 40 -27.51 4.52 1.11
CA GLY A 40 -27.28 3.17 0.61
C GLY A 40 -26.36 3.06 -0.61
N TYR A 41 -26.17 4.14 -1.38
CA TYR A 41 -25.20 4.15 -2.49
C TYR A 41 -23.73 4.16 -2.02
N MET A 42 -23.45 4.55 -0.77
CA MET A 42 -22.09 4.55 -0.21
C MET A 42 -21.56 3.13 0.02
N GLU A 43 -22.46 2.17 0.26
CA GLU A 43 -22.10 0.76 0.36
C GLU A 43 -21.58 0.25 -0.99
N TRP A 44 -22.31 0.53 -2.08
CA TRP A 44 -21.87 0.20 -3.44
C TRP A 44 -20.57 0.90 -3.84
N LEU A 45 -20.40 2.16 -3.43
CA LEU A 45 -19.13 2.86 -3.58
C LEU A 45 -18.01 2.15 -2.83
N GLY A 46 -18.26 1.71 -1.60
CA GLY A 46 -17.31 0.93 -0.79
C GLY A 46 -16.88 -0.35 -1.51
N TYR A 47 -17.82 -1.12 -2.05
CA TYR A 47 -17.51 -2.31 -2.86
C TYR A 47 -16.68 -1.96 -4.09
N GLY A 48 -17.04 -0.90 -4.82
CA GLY A 48 -16.27 -0.44 -5.98
C GLY A 48 -14.82 -0.09 -5.62
N ILE A 49 -14.62 0.62 -4.50
CA ILE A 49 -13.29 0.98 -4.00
C ILE A 49 -12.49 -0.28 -3.63
N VAL A 50 -13.08 -1.22 -2.87
CA VAL A 50 -12.38 -2.46 -2.48
C VAL A 50 -11.99 -3.29 -3.71
N LEU A 51 -12.93 -3.53 -4.62
CA LEU A 51 -12.68 -4.33 -5.81
C LEU A 51 -11.64 -3.69 -6.74
N SER A 52 -11.69 -2.38 -6.94
CA SER A 52 -10.67 -1.65 -7.71
C SER A 52 -9.30 -1.73 -7.05
N GLY A 53 -9.23 -1.61 -5.73
CA GLY A 53 -8.01 -1.75 -4.93
C GLY A 53 -7.37 -3.12 -5.07
N LEU A 54 -8.16 -4.18 -4.92
CA LEU A 54 -7.72 -5.56 -5.13
C LEU A 54 -7.24 -5.78 -6.56
N GLY A 55 -7.95 -5.25 -7.57
CA GLY A 55 -7.55 -5.31 -8.96
C GLY A 55 -6.20 -4.63 -9.22
N ILE A 56 -5.98 -3.44 -8.66
CA ILE A 56 -4.70 -2.72 -8.76
C ILE A 56 -3.58 -3.52 -8.09
N ALA A 57 -3.78 -3.97 -6.85
CA ALA A 57 -2.76 -4.75 -6.12
C ALA A 57 -2.43 -6.05 -6.85
N PHE A 58 -3.44 -6.78 -7.31
CA PHE A 58 -3.27 -8.02 -8.07
C PHE A 58 -2.51 -7.78 -9.37
N SER A 59 -2.94 -6.79 -10.17
CA SER A 59 -2.25 -6.44 -11.42
C SER A 59 -0.79 -6.04 -11.20
N ALA A 60 -0.48 -5.35 -10.10
CA ALA A 60 0.89 -5.01 -9.73
C ALA A 60 1.71 -6.23 -9.31
N MET A 61 1.14 -7.14 -8.52
CA MET A 61 1.81 -8.39 -8.11
C MET A 61 2.17 -9.30 -9.29
N VAL A 62 1.32 -9.35 -10.33
CA VAL A 62 1.59 -10.12 -11.55
C VAL A 62 2.93 -9.72 -12.19
N TYR A 63 3.30 -8.44 -12.15
CA TYR A 63 4.58 -7.99 -12.73
C TYR A 63 5.80 -8.53 -11.98
N PHE A 64 5.71 -8.86 -10.69
CA PHE A 64 6.82 -9.51 -9.98
C PHE A 64 7.04 -10.94 -10.45
N ALA A 65 5.94 -11.68 -10.66
CA ALA A 65 6.00 -13.02 -11.24
C ALA A 65 6.57 -12.99 -12.67
N VAL A 66 6.09 -12.06 -13.50
CA VAL A 66 6.55 -11.90 -14.89
C VAL A 66 8.03 -11.50 -14.97
N LYS A 67 8.47 -10.57 -14.11
CA LYS A 67 9.85 -10.07 -14.09
C LYS A 67 10.79 -10.92 -13.21
N LYS A 68 10.31 -12.05 -12.68
CA LYS A 68 11.07 -12.97 -11.79
C LYS A 68 11.78 -12.21 -10.68
N THR A 69 11.05 -11.32 -10.02
CA THR A 69 11.52 -10.55 -8.88
C THR A 69 10.57 -10.76 -7.70
N THR A 70 10.97 -10.34 -6.50
CA THR A 70 10.25 -10.70 -5.27
C THR A 70 9.37 -9.57 -4.75
N VAL A 71 8.17 -9.92 -4.30
CA VAL A 71 7.26 -9.03 -3.56
C VAL A 71 7.65 -8.95 -2.08
N ASP A 72 8.45 -9.91 -1.61
CA ASP A 72 8.87 -9.98 -0.21
C ASP A 72 9.85 -8.83 0.12
N PRO A 73 9.53 -7.95 1.09
CA PRO A 73 10.45 -6.91 1.57
C PRO A 73 11.79 -7.46 2.08
N HIS A 74 11.86 -8.75 2.40
CA HIS A 74 13.06 -9.47 2.83
C HIS A 74 13.80 -10.19 1.69
N GLY A 75 13.27 -10.14 0.47
CA GLY A 75 13.91 -10.72 -0.70
C GLY A 75 14.81 -9.74 -1.46
N SER A 76 15.75 -10.28 -2.22
CA SER A 76 16.61 -9.52 -3.12
C SER A 76 15.85 -9.07 -4.37
N VAL A 77 15.67 -7.76 -4.54
CA VAL A 77 15.03 -7.21 -5.75
C VAL A 77 16.03 -7.29 -6.91
N SER A 78 15.71 -8.09 -7.93
CA SER A 78 16.56 -8.31 -9.11
C SER A 78 16.47 -7.21 -10.18
N THR A 79 15.33 -6.52 -10.29
CA THR A 79 15.12 -5.47 -11.29
C THR A 79 14.05 -4.48 -10.83
N ILE A 80 14.11 -3.24 -11.34
CA ILE A 80 13.08 -2.23 -11.09
C ILE A 80 11.97 -2.39 -12.12
N ILE A 81 10.75 -2.59 -11.64
CA ILE A 81 9.55 -2.65 -12.48
C ILE A 81 9.06 -1.22 -12.71
N THR A 82 9.00 -0.79 -13.97
CA THR A 82 8.46 0.53 -14.37
C THR A 82 7.25 0.42 -15.30
N GLU A 83 6.74 -0.79 -15.52
CA GLU A 83 5.67 -1.11 -16.46
C GLU A 83 4.33 -1.32 -15.75
N GLY A 84 3.23 -1.31 -16.51
CA GLY A 84 1.90 -1.55 -15.97
C GLY A 84 1.54 -0.54 -14.87
N PRO A 85 0.98 -0.97 -13.72
CA PRO A 85 0.66 -0.08 -12.61
C PRO A 85 1.84 0.76 -12.09
N TYR A 86 3.06 0.25 -12.21
CA TYR A 86 4.28 0.94 -11.76
C TYR A 86 4.64 2.19 -12.58
N ARG A 87 3.99 2.41 -13.74
CA ARG A 87 4.15 3.66 -14.49
C ARG A 87 3.41 4.84 -13.85
N PHE A 88 2.38 4.55 -13.05
CA PHE A 88 1.51 5.56 -12.45
C PHE A 88 1.94 5.87 -11.03
N SER A 89 2.27 4.85 -10.23
CA SER A 89 2.74 5.01 -8.87
C SER A 89 3.90 4.06 -8.62
N ARG A 90 4.85 4.45 -7.76
CA ARG A 90 5.92 3.56 -7.30
C ARG A 90 5.43 2.49 -6.32
N ASN A 91 4.25 2.67 -5.72
CA ASN A 91 3.69 1.77 -4.71
C ASN A 91 2.24 1.35 -5.03
N PRO A 92 1.96 0.77 -6.22
CA PRO A 92 0.59 0.44 -6.63
C PRO A 92 -0.05 -0.65 -5.75
N ILE A 93 0.74 -1.59 -5.21
CA ILE A 93 0.23 -2.56 -4.23
C ILE A 93 -0.30 -1.85 -2.99
N TYR A 94 0.44 -0.86 -2.46
CA TYR A 94 0.04 -0.12 -1.26
C TYR A 94 -1.15 0.80 -1.52
N LEU A 95 -1.29 1.30 -2.75
CA LEU A 95 -2.52 1.97 -3.17
C LEU A 95 -3.72 1.03 -3.12
N GLY A 96 -3.55 -0.22 -3.56
CA GLY A 96 -4.58 -1.24 -3.43
C GLY A 96 -4.95 -1.55 -1.98
N LEU A 97 -3.96 -1.67 -1.08
CA LEU A 97 -4.21 -1.85 0.35
C LEU A 97 -4.94 -0.65 0.98
N LEU A 98 -4.56 0.57 0.61
CA LEU A 98 -5.24 1.79 1.05
C LEU A 98 -6.70 1.80 0.59
N SER A 99 -6.98 1.41 -0.67
CA SER A 99 -8.35 1.29 -1.17
C SER A 99 -9.14 0.26 -0.37
N VAL A 100 -8.57 -0.91 -0.04
CA VAL A 100 -9.23 -1.88 0.84
C VAL A 100 -9.55 -1.26 2.20
N LEU A 101 -8.58 -0.58 2.83
CA LEU A 101 -8.76 0.07 4.13
C LEU A 101 -9.87 1.14 4.12
N VAL A 102 -9.98 1.92 3.05
CA VAL A 102 -10.98 3.00 2.94
C VAL A 102 -12.35 2.45 2.55
N GLY A 103 -12.40 1.47 1.66
CA GLY A 103 -13.64 0.89 1.15
C GLY A 103 -14.36 -0.03 2.13
N THR A 104 -13.63 -0.84 2.92
CA THR A 104 -14.25 -1.78 3.87
C THR A 104 -15.14 -1.08 4.91
N PRO A 105 -14.73 0.03 5.55
CA PRO A 105 -15.58 0.75 6.49
C PRO A 105 -16.82 1.36 5.82
N LEU A 106 -16.71 1.83 4.56
CA LEU A 106 -17.86 2.35 3.82
C LEU A 106 -18.93 1.28 3.57
N VAL A 107 -18.52 0.04 3.24
CA VAL A 107 -19.44 -1.11 3.14
C VAL A 107 -20.16 -1.36 4.47
N LEU A 108 -19.48 -1.13 5.60
CA LEU A 108 -20.04 -1.30 6.94
C LEU A 108 -20.81 -0.05 7.44
N GLY A 109 -21.07 0.94 6.59
CA GLY A 109 -21.78 2.16 6.98
C GLY A 109 -20.94 3.13 7.81
N SER A 110 -19.61 3.06 7.74
CA SER A 110 -18.68 3.85 8.55
C SER A 110 -17.77 4.76 7.72
N MET A 111 -17.55 5.98 8.25
CA MET A 111 -16.63 6.96 7.66
C MET A 111 -15.21 6.90 8.24
N TRP A 112 -14.95 6.06 9.25
CA TRP A 112 -13.63 5.97 9.90
C TRP A 112 -12.51 5.54 8.93
N GLY A 113 -12.87 4.90 7.81
CA GLY A 113 -11.93 4.56 6.72
C GLY A 113 -11.22 5.77 6.13
N GLY A 114 -11.87 6.95 6.03
CA GLY A 114 -11.25 8.15 5.48
C GLY A 114 -10.13 8.69 6.38
N VAL A 115 -10.39 8.82 7.67
CA VAL A 115 -9.40 9.25 8.67
C VAL A 115 -8.26 8.23 8.75
N MET A 116 -8.60 6.95 8.82
CA MET A 116 -7.58 5.89 8.89
C MET A 116 -6.78 5.72 7.61
N GLY A 117 -7.33 6.08 6.46
CA GLY A 117 -6.58 6.16 5.21
C GLY A 117 -5.42 7.16 5.28
N ILE A 118 -5.64 8.34 5.87
CA ILE A 118 -4.58 9.36 6.05
C ILE A 118 -3.51 8.82 7.01
N VAL A 119 -3.92 8.23 8.14
CA VAL A 119 -3.00 7.63 9.12
C VAL A 119 -2.19 6.49 8.48
N PHE A 120 -2.83 5.68 7.64
CA PHE A 120 -2.18 4.60 6.91
C PHE A 120 -1.13 5.10 5.93
N ILE A 121 -1.42 6.17 5.16
CA ILE A 121 -0.43 6.78 4.27
C ILE A 121 0.80 7.24 5.05
N ILE A 122 0.60 7.91 6.19
CA ILE A 122 1.70 8.38 7.04
C ILE A 122 2.52 7.20 7.57
N THR A 123 1.88 6.21 8.18
CA THR A 123 2.58 5.05 8.76
C THR A 123 3.29 4.23 7.69
N MET A 124 2.65 3.99 6.53
CA MET A 124 3.26 3.28 5.41
C MET A 124 4.49 4.02 4.85
N ASN A 125 4.41 5.35 4.72
CA ASN A 125 5.53 6.17 4.27
C ASN A 125 6.75 6.06 5.18
N HIS A 126 6.55 6.12 6.50
CA HIS A 126 7.64 6.15 7.47
C HIS A 126 8.18 4.77 7.84
N LEU A 127 7.30 3.76 7.94
CA LEU A 127 7.68 2.43 8.43
C LEU A 127 8.12 1.49 7.32
N VAL A 128 7.60 1.66 6.10
CA VAL A 128 7.84 0.74 4.98
C VAL A 128 8.54 1.46 3.82
N ILE A 129 7.84 2.37 3.14
CA ILE A 129 8.25 2.91 1.84
C ILE A 129 9.63 3.57 1.93
N LYS A 130 9.90 4.39 2.97
CA LYS A 130 11.21 5.03 3.10
C LYS A 130 12.37 4.03 3.19
N HIS A 131 12.17 2.90 3.85
CA HIS A 131 13.20 1.86 3.96
C HIS A 131 13.41 1.13 2.63
N GLU A 132 12.32 0.85 1.90
CA GLU A 132 12.38 0.26 0.56
C GLU A 132 13.07 1.19 -0.43
N GLU A 133 12.74 2.49 -0.44
CA GLU A 133 13.39 3.45 -1.33
C GLU A 133 14.89 3.57 -1.06
N VAL A 134 15.31 3.64 0.21
CA VAL A 134 16.73 3.70 0.57
C VAL A 134 17.47 2.44 0.11
N TYR A 135 16.85 1.27 0.23
CA TYR A 135 17.41 0.02 -0.28
C TYR A 135 17.54 0.04 -1.81
N LEU A 136 16.48 0.45 -2.52
CA LEU A 136 16.47 0.50 -3.99
C LEU A 136 17.45 1.55 -4.55
N GLU A 137 17.59 2.71 -3.90
CA GLU A 137 18.59 3.73 -4.23
C GLU A 137 20.01 3.19 -4.08
N LYS A 138 20.29 2.49 -2.97
CA LYS A 138 21.61 1.88 -2.74
C LYS A 138 21.92 0.78 -3.75
N LYS A 139 20.92 -0.02 -4.14
CA LYS A 139 21.11 -1.17 -5.02
C LYS A 139 21.20 -0.80 -6.50
N PHE A 140 20.35 0.11 -6.95
CA PHE A 140 20.18 0.41 -8.38
C PHE A 140 20.65 1.82 -8.79
N GLY A 141 21.05 2.65 -7.83
CA GLY A 141 21.63 3.97 -8.07
C GLY A 141 20.78 4.83 -9.01
N ASP A 142 21.42 5.30 -10.10
CA ASP A 142 20.82 6.20 -11.08
C ASP A 142 19.57 5.64 -11.76
N VAL A 143 19.46 4.31 -11.92
CA VAL A 143 18.27 3.68 -12.51
C VAL A 143 17.04 3.97 -11.65
N TYR A 144 17.16 3.83 -10.33
CA TYR A 144 16.07 4.13 -9.42
C TYR A 144 15.82 5.64 -9.29
N THR A 145 16.88 6.45 -9.19
CA THR A 145 16.75 7.92 -9.11
C THR A 145 16.04 8.49 -10.32
N SER A 146 16.38 8.01 -11.52
CA SER A 146 15.74 8.37 -12.77
C SER A 146 14.25 7.99 -12.77
N TYR A 147 13.91 6.78 -12.31
CA TYR A 147 12.51 6.36 -12.16
C TYR A 147 11.75 7.22 -11.13
N LYS A 148 12.36 7.49 -9.97
CA LYS A 148 11.82 8.33 -8.88
C LYS A 148 11.52 9.77 -9.31
N SER A 149 12.28 10.30 -10.28
CA SER A 149 12.03 11.63 -10.85
C SER A 149 10.77 11.70 -11.73
N ARG A 150 10.36 10.57 -12.32
CA ARG A 150 9.23 10.49 -13.26
C ARG A 150 7.92 10.04 -12.61
N VAL A 151 8.00 9.23 -11.56
CA VAL A 151 6.84 8.58 -10.95
C VAL A 151 6.77 8.91 -9.46
N ARG A 152 5.59 9.29 -8.97
CA ARG A 152 5.40 9.66 -7.56
C ARG A 152 5.26 8.42 -6.67
N ARG A 153 5.41 8.62 -5.35
CA ARG A 153 5.19 7.54 -4.36
C ARG A 153 3.76 7.05 -4.39
N TRP A 154 2.84 8.01 -4.30
CA TRP A 154 1.40 7.85 -4.37
C TRP A 154 0.95 8.67 -5.56
N ILE A 155 0.22 8.03 -6.49
CA ILE A 155 -0.35 8.58 -7.73
C ILE A 155 0.48 9.69 -8.38
#